data_AF-A0A072TXT4-F1
#
_entry.id   AF-A0A072TXT4-F1
#
_cell.length_a   1.000
_cell.length_b   1.000
_cell.length_c   1.000
_cell.angle_alpha   90.00
_cell.angle_beta   90.00
_cell.angle_gamma   90.00
#
_symmetry.space_group_name_H-M   'P 1'
#
loop_
_entity.id
_entity.type
_entity.pdbx_description
1 polymer ?
#
loop_
_entity_poly.entity_id
_entity_poly.type
_entity_poly.pdbx_seq_one_letter_code
_entity_poly.pdbx_strand_id
1 'polypeptide(L)'
;MRLKQGSNAEDNKEIEEFSNWLLSVGEGKISEANDDYADIPIPNDMLILEYDDPVLAVVESTYPNFLDNYKSYDYLKNRAILASIIEVI
;
A
#
# COMPACT_ATOMS: atom_id res chain seq x y z
N MET A 1 3.61 5.26 -10.62
CA MET A 1 4.66 5.25 -9.57
C MET A 1 5.91 4.57 -10.13
N ARG A 2 7.12 5.02 -9.76
CA ARG A 2 8.37 4.36 -10.18
C ARG A 2 9.01 3.71 -8.95
N LEU A 3 9.09 2.38 -8.94
CA LEU A 3 9.81 1.64 -7.91
C LEU A 3 11.31 1.91 -8.04
N LYS A 4 11.96 2.16 -6.91
CA LYS A 4 13.41 2.42 -6.82
C LYS A 4 14.07 1.18 -6.23
N GLN A 5 15.34 0.98 -6.54
CA GLN A 5 16.15 -0.07 -5.92
C GLN A 5 16.24 0.15 -4.40
N GLY A 6 16.13 -0.93 -3.64
CA GLY A 6 16.26 -0.98 -2.19
C GLY A 6 17.73 -0.84 -1.75
N SER A 7 17.93 -0.65 -0.45
CA SER A 7 19.26 -0.36 0.11
C SER A 7 20.09 -1.62 0.35
N ASN A 8 19.44 -2.78 0.45
CA ASN A 8 20.07 -4.08 0.71
C ASN A 8 19.40 -5.19 -0.13
N ALA A 9 19.88 -6.43 0.02
CA ALA A 9 19.36 -7.57 -0.75
C ALA A 9 17.91 -7.94 -0.39
N GLU A 10 17.51 -7.77 0.87
CA GLU A 10 16.14 -8.07 1.33
C GLU A 10 15.15 -7.03 0.80
N ASP A 11 15.45 -5.74 0.93
CA ASP A 11 14.62 -4.65 0.38
C ASP A 11 14.39 -4.86 -1.13
N ASN A 12 15.43 -5.27 -1.86
CA ASN A 12 15.33 -5.51 -3.30
C ASN A 12 14.43 -6.70 -3.63
N LYS A 13 14.46 -7.74 -2.80
CA LYS A 13 13.60 -8.91 -2.95
C LYS A 13 12.13 -8.55 -2.68
N GLU A 14 11.85 -7.79 -1.62
CA GLU A 14 10.49 -7.28 -1.33
C GLU A 14 9.96 -6.41 -2.48
N ILE A 15 10.80 -5.53 -3.04
CA ILE A 15 10.44 -4.69 -4.19
C ILE A 15 10.16 -5.54 -5.44
N GLU A 16 10.93 -6.60 -5.68
CA GLU A 16 10.71 -7.54 -6.78
C GLU A 16 9.38 -8.30 -6.61
N GLU A 17 9.10 -8.82 -5.41
CA GLU A 17 7.85 -9.51 -5.09
C GLU A 17 6.64 -8.58 -5.29
N PHE A 18 6.71 -7.34 -4.78
CA PHE A 18 5.68 -6.34 -5.01
C PHE A 18 5.49 -6.00 -6.49
N SER A 19 6.59 -5.86 -7.23
CA SER A 19 6.56 -5.56 -8.67
C SER A 19 5.87 -6.67 -9.45
N ASN A 20 6.18 -7.92 -9.14
CA ASN A 20 5.59 -9.10 -9.77
C ASN A 20 4.09 -9.22 -9.47
N TRP A 21 3.68 -8.92 -8.23
CA TRP A 21 2.27 -8.85 -7.87
C TRP A 21 1.54 -7.76 -8.67
N LEU A 22 2.09 -6.53 -8.72
CA LEU A 22 1.49 -5.42 -9.45
C LEU A 22 1.37 -5.71 -10.96
N LEU A 23 2.40 -6.34 -11.55
CA LEU A 23 2.35 -6.79 -12.95
C LEU A 23 1.25 -7.82 -13.17
N SER A 24 1.13 -8.79 -12.28
CA SER A 24 0.11 -9.84 -12.35
C SER A 24 -1.31 -9.26 -12.24
N VAL A 25 -1.51 -8.21 -11.44
CA VAL A 25 -2.76 -7.42 -11.41
C VAL A 25 -3.02 -6.77 -12.77
N GLY A 26 -2.03 -6.04 -13.30
CA GLY A 26 -2.16 -5.30 -14.56
C GLY A 26 -2.37 -6.19 -15.80
N GLU A 27 -1.86 -7.42 -15.76
CA GLU A 27 -2.06 -8.42 -16.81
C GLU A 27 -3.38 -9.19 -16.67
N GLY A 28 -4.18 -8.94 -15.62
CA GLY A 28 -5.42 -9.67 -15.36
C GLY A 28 -5.21 -11.15 -15.05
N LYS A 29 -4.00 -11.55 -14.65
CA LYS A 29 -3.67 -12.95 -14.32
C LYS A 29 -4.20 -13.39 -12.95
N ILE A 30 -4.60 -12.43 -12.12
CA ILE A 30 -5.08 -12.68 -10.76
C ILE A 30 -6.61 -12.83 -10.71
N SER A 31 -7.34 -12.41 -11.75
CA SER A 31 -8.80 -12.58 -11.84
C SER A 31 -9.19 -13.85 -12.59
N GLU A 32 -10.25 -14.53 -12.14
CA GLU A 32 -10.84 -15.62 -12.91
C GLU A 32 -11.48 -15.12 -14.22
N ALA A 33 -11.48 -15.97 -15.24
CA ALA A 33 -11.82 -15.59 -16.62
C ALA A 33 -13.29 -15.15 -16.85
N ASN A 34 -14.16 -15.27 -15.85
CA ASN A 34 -15.62 -15.22 -16.04
C ASN A 34 -16.35 -14.25 -15.11
N ASP A 35 -15.63 -13.38 -14.39
CA ASP A 35 -16.27 -12.46 -13.45
C ASP A 35 -16.10 -11.02 -13.93
N ASP A 36 -17.22 -10.29 -14.03
CA ASP A 36 -17.24 -8.86 -14.41
C ASP A 36 -16.47 -7.99 -13.39
N TYR A 37 -16.07 -8.61 -12.28
CA TYR A 37 -15.28 -8.07 -11.18
C TYR A 37 -14.05 -8.95 -10.93
N ALA A 38 -12.88 -8.33 -10.83
CA ALA A 38 -11.65 -9.01 -10.47
C ALA A 38 -11.42 -8.91 -8.95
N ASP A 39 -11.42 -10.05 -8.25
CA ASP A 39 -10.93 -10.10 -6.88
C ASP A 39 -9.40 -9.98 -6.87
N ILE A 40 -8.89 -8.91 -6.27
CA ILE A 40 -7.46 -8.65 -6.14
C ILE A 40 -7.01 -8.97 -4.71
N PRO A 41 -6.33 -10.10 -4.45
CA PRO A 41 -5.76 -10.42 -3.16
C PRO A 41 -4.64 -9.43 -2.85
N ILE A 42 -4.80 -8.69 -1.75
CA ILE A 42 -3.77 -7.79 -1.22
C ILE A 42 -2.77 -8.64 -0.42
N PRO A 43 -1.45 -8.47 -0.62
CA PRO A 43 -0.43 -9.17 0.15
C PRO A 43 -0.56 -8.91 1.66
N ASN A 44 -0.41 -9.95 2.48
CA ASN A 44 -0.63 -9.89 3.94
C ASN A 44 0.32 -8.91 4.65
N ASP A 45 1.53 -8.76 4.14
CA ASP A 45 2.55 -7.79 4.54
C ASP A 45 2.10 -6.33 4.39
N MET A 46 1.07 -6.07 3.58
CA MET A 46 0.47 -4.75 3.42
C MET A 46 -0.78 -4.53 4.27
N LEU A 47 -1.27 -5.59 4.92
CA LEU A 47 -2.49 -5.54 5.72
C LEU A 47 -2.18 -5.15 7.16
N ILE A 48 -2.96 -4.22 7.69
CA ILE A 48 -3.03 -3.95 9.12
C ILE A 48 -4.14 -4.85 9.67
N LEU A 49 -3.77 -5.93 10.35
CA LEU A 49 -4.71 -6.96 10.80
C LEU A 49 -5.27 -6.69 12.21
N GLU A 50 -4.50 -6.00 13.05
CA GLU A 50 -4.86 -5.70 14.43
C GLU A 50 -5.22 -4.21 14.55
N TYR A 51 -6.51 -3.91 14.71
CA TYR A 51 -7.01 -2.56 14.90
C TYR A 51 -8.35 -2.55 15.64
N ASP A 52 -8.57 -1.52 16.45
CA ASP A 52 -9.89 -1.20 17.02
C ASP A 52 -10.65 -0.22 16.12
N ASP A 53 -9.98 0.85 15.67
CA ASP A 53 -10.47 1.81 14.69
C ASP A 53 -9.61 1.72 13.42
N PRO A 54 -10.16 1.30 12.27
CA PRO A 54 -9.40 1.13 11.04
C PRO A 54 -8.84 2.44 10.49
N VAL A 55 -9.55 3.56 10.68
CA VAL A 55 -9.07 4.88 10.21
C VAL A 55 -7.88 5.31 11.05
N LEU A 56 -7.99 5.19 12.38
CA LEU A 56 -6.89 5.50 13.29
C LEU A 56 -5.68 4.61 13.01
N ALA A 57 -5.88 3.31 12.82
CA ALA A 57 -4.81 2.36 12.54
C ALA A 57 -4.03 2.70 11.25
N VAL A 58 -4.73 3.10 10.19
CA VAL A 58 -4.08 3.59 8.96
C VAL A 58 -3.28 4.87 9.22
N VAL A 59 -3.81 5.80 10.02
CA VAL A 59 -3.10 7.04 10.39
C VAL A 59 -1.85 6.74 11.20
N GLU A 60 -1.95 5.91 12.24
CA GLU A 60 -0.82 5.57 13.13
C GLU A 60 0.26 4.77 12.39
N SER A 61 -0.13 3.82 11.54
CA SER A 61 0.80 3.05 10.70
C SER A 61 1.52 3.95 9.67
N THR A 62 0.79 4.88 9.04
CA THR A 62 1.37 5.79 8.04
C THR A 62 2.26 6.85 8.69
N TYR A 63 1.86 7.36 9.87
CA TYR A 63 2.52 8.45 10.58
C TYR A 63 2.98 8.04 12.00
N PRO A 64 4.00 7.17 12.12
CA PRO A 64 4.58 6.83 13.41
C PRO A 64 5.22 8.07 14.06
N ASN A 65 4.96 8.29 15.35
CA ASN A 65 5.43 9.46 16.11
C ASN A 65 5.05 10.79 15.44
N PHE A 66 3.80 10.91 14.97
CA PHE A 66 3.32 12.09 14.25
C PHE A 66 3.57 13.41 14.99
N LEU A 67 3.28 13.46 16.30
CA LEU A 67 3.41 14.69 17.10
C LEU A 67 4.85 15.23 17.15
N ASP A 68 5.85 14.37 17.01
CA ASP A 68 7.25 14.76 17.01
C ASP A 68 7.72 15.21 15.61
N ASN A 69 7.07 14.71 14.55
CA ASN A 69 7.58 14.81 13.19
C ASN A 69 6.70 15.60 12.20
N TYR A 70 5.49 16.03 12.60
CA TYR A 70 4.52 16.67 11.69
C TYR A 70 5.02 17.96 11.03
N LYS A 71 6.08 18.60 11.56
CA LYS A 71 6.70 19.78 10.94
C LYS A 71 7.82 19.44 9.96
N SER A 72 8.28 18.19 9.91
CA SER A 72 9.37 17.77 9.05
C SER A 72 8.85 17.49 7.63
N TYR A 73 9.33 18.26 6.67
CA TYR A 73 9.00 18.05 5.26
C TYR A 73 9.44 16.66 4.78
N ASP A 74 10.66 16.24 5.12
CA ASP A 74 11.20 14.95 4.70
C ASP A 74 10.41 13.78 5.31
N TYR A 75 9.89 13.95 6.51
CA TYR A 75 9.00 12.98 7.14
C TYR A 75 7.69 12.83 6.35
N LEU A 76 7.05 13.93 5.98
CA LEU A 76 5.75 13.92 5.31
C LEU A 76 5.81 13.55 3.82
N LYS A 77 6.93 13.84 3.14
CA LYS A 77 7.07 13.78 1.67
C LYS A 77 6.63 12.45 1.04
N ASN A 78 6.82 11.32 1.73
CA ASN A 78 6.51 9.99 1.21
C ASN A 78 5.38 9.29 1.98
N ARG A 79 4.58 10.03 2.74
CA ARG A 79 3.52 9.50 3.61
C ARG A 79 2.19 10.12 3.22
N ALA A 80 1.50 9.50 2.27
CA ALA A 80 0.17 9.94 1.82
C ALA A 80 -0.86 8.87 2.15
N ILE A 81 -2.01 9.29 2.67
CA ILE A 81 -3.20 8.44 2.80
C ILE A 81 -4.12 8.76 1.63
N LEU A 82 -4.38 7.78 0.80
CA LEU A 82 -5.36 7.87 -0.28
C LEU A 82 -6.65 7.23 0.23
N ALA A 83 -7.68 8.05 0.40
CA ALA A 83 -9.03 7.58 0.66
C ALA A 83 -9.87 7.85 -0.58
N SER A 84 -10.56 6.84 -1.09
CA SER A 84 -11.58 7.06 -2.10
C SER A 84 -12.66 7.93 -1.49
N ILE A 85 -12.80 9.16 -1.98
CA ILE A 85 -14.04 9.93 -1.81
C ILE A 85 -15.09 9.20 -2.62
N ILE A 86 -16.00 8.53 -1.93
CA ILE A 86 -17.20 7.96 -2.55
C ILE A 86 -18.02 9.15 -3.08
N GLU A 87 -17.83 9.53 -4.33
CA GLU A 87 -18.89 10.17 -5.12
C GLU A 87 -19.70 9.03 -5.75
N VAL A 88 -20.75 8.60 -5.06
CA VAL A 88 -21.85 7.92 -5.75
C VAL A 88 -22.55 9.00 -6.59
N ILE A 89 -22.39 8.94 -7.91
CA ILE A 89 -23.22 9.70 -8.87
C ILE A 89 -24.33 8.78 -9.36
#